data_AF-A0A8T6GBF2-F1
#
_entry.id   AF-A0A8T6GBF2-F1
#
_cell.length_a   1.000
_cell.length_b   1.000
_cell.length_c   1.000
_cell.angle_alpha   90.00
_cell.angle_beta   90.00
_cell.angle_gamma   90.00
#
_symmetry.space_group_name_H-M   'P 1'
#
loop_
_entity.id
_entity.type
_entity.pdbx_description
1 polymer ?
#
loop_
_entity_poly.entity_id
_entity_poly.type
_entity_poly.pdbx_seq_one_letter_code
_entity_poly.pdbx_strand_id
1 'polypeptide(L)'
;MRYVLTIVEQLDRAATELATDHPINNRLALILIDNATELVLHRQCIDLLEMDNWASSVWKVHQAVSKGNSHHQFELSDDSKKSMMTKKQRVAAAGKSLHGKLKVLGQMGDLSPAERRFISVAHDYRNELYHVGLTHDDIVRAIAGHYYLLCCELFVRMENVGLWGPTITSDDRYTEVAKRYLPHRDGRVLPFGIKNEELAQKLRCALPDGIRNLATTLEGSARAAIKALMDNFDFLIQDNPFGADKDKVLELVQWQRDLTEAQENEGVDGSWLDPDYWASYIRVAATLEATWKHKHTAVPIQRWMRRAIAVGQASDPLIAMDLYQSLRNDMSYLEEAFESSALDLDGWIQREIDKARGK
;
A
#
# COMPACT_ATOMS: atom_id res chain seq x y z
N MET A 1 7.44 23.99 11.34
CA MET A 1 6.27 24.17 10.43
C MET A 1 6.60 24.03 8.93
N ARG A 2 7.86 23.79 8.50
CA ARG A 2 8.15 23.37 7.10
C ARG A 2 7.33 22.15 6.67
N TYR A 3 7.09 21.21 7.58
CA TYR A 3 6.26 20.03 7.32
C TYR A 3 4.83 20.36 6.90
N VAL A 4 4.13 21.24 7.64
CA VAL A 4 2.75 21.64 7.29
C VAL A 4 2.71 22.31 5.92
N LEU A 5 3.65 23.21 5.64
CA LEU A 5 3.79 23.87 4.34
C LEU A 5 3.93 22.83 3.22
N THR A 6 4.89 21.91 3.38
CA THR A 6 5.17 20.86 2.39
C THR A 6 3.99 19.91 2.21
N ILE A 7 3.28 19.53 3.28
CA ILE A 7 2.07 18.69 3.20
C ILE A 7 0.98 19.41 2.40
N VAL A 8 0.70 20.68 2.73
CA VAL A 8 -0.33 21.48 2.04
C VAL A 8 0.01 21.66 0.56
N GLU A 9 1.25 21.97 0.22
CA GLU A 9 1.68 22.13 -1.17
C GLU A 9 1.58 20.83 -1.97
N GLN A 10 1.96 19.70 -1.38
CA GLN A 10 1.85 18.40 -2.04
C GLN A 10 0.40 17.98 -2.24
N LEU A 11 -0.48 18.19 -1.25
CA LEU A 11 -1.91 17.90 -1.37
C LEU A 11 -2.57 18.85 -2.40
N ASP A 12 -2.30 20.15 -2.38
CA ASP A 12 -2.84 21.06 -3.41
C ASP A 12 -2.39 20.65 -4.83
N ARG A 13 -1.12 20.29 -4.99
CA ARG A 13 -0.62 19.80 -6.29
C ARG A 13 -1.31 18.50 -6.67
N ALA A 14 -1.43 17.54 -5.75
CA ALA A 14 -2.09 16.26 -6.02
C ALA A 14 -3.55 16.45 -6.45
N ALA A 15 -4.29 17.37 -5.83
CA ALA A 15 -5.65 17.70 -6.24
C ALA A 15 -5.70 18.26 -7.67
N THR A 16 -4.74 19.12 -8.04
CA THR A 16 -4.59 19.63 -9.42
C THR A 16 -4.31 18.51 -10.42
N GLU A 17 -3.46 17.55 -10.06
CA GLU A 17 -3.17 16.39 -10.91
C GLU A 17 -4.41 15.50 -11.10
N LEU A 18 -5.15 15.21 -10.02
CA LEU A 18 -6.40 14.42 -10.08
C LEU A 18 -7.50 15.09 -10.90
N ALA A 19 -7.48 16.42 -11.03
CA ALA A 19 -8.42 17.17 -11.83
C ALA A 19 -8.19 16.99 -13.34
N THR A 20 -6.97 16.61 -13.75
CA THR A 20 -6.63 16.36 -15.16
C THR A 20 -7.23 15.06 -15.69
N ASP A 21 -7.55 14.11 -14.80
CA ASP A 21 -8.09 12.78 -15.13
C ASP A 21 -7.30 12.04 -16.22
N HIS A 22 -6.00 11.90 -16.01
CA HIS A 22 -5.13 11.21 -16.94
C HIS A 22 -4.22 10.24 -16.15
N PRO A 23 -3.92 9.03 -16.67
CA PRO A 23 -3.15 8.03 -15.93
C PRO A 23 -1.85 8.56 -15.32
N ILE A 24 -1.05 9.30 -16.09
CA ILE A 24 0.22 9.89 -15.61
C ILE A 24 -0.01 10.83 -14.43
N ASN A 25 -1.03 11.68 -14.50
CA ASN A 25 -1.35 12.64 -13.46
C ASN A 25 -1.90 11.94 -12.21
N ASN A 26 -2.74 10.90 -12.38
CA ASN A 26 -3.25 10.10 -11.26
C ASN A 26 -2.12 9.41 -10.48
N ARG A 27 -1.10 8.90 -11.19
CA ARG A 27 0.10 8.31 -10.60
C ARG A 27 0.93 9.35 -9.84
N LEU A 28 1.16 10.51 -10.45
CA LEU A 28 1.87 11.62 -9.80
C LEU A 28 1.13 12.11 -8.55
N ALA A 29 -0.20 12.19 -8.61
CA ALA A 29 -1.03 12.50 -7.45
C ALA A 29 -0.81 11.48 -6.32
N LEU A 30 -0.85 10.18 -6.63
CA LEU A 30 -0.64 9.13 -5.63
C LEU A 30 0.74 9.25 -4.96
N ILE A 31 1.79 9.55 -5.73
CA ILE A 31 3.15 9.78 -5.20
C ILE A 31 3.18 10.96 -4.23
N LEU A 32 2.55 12.08 -4.60
CA LEU A 32 2.51 13.28 -3.76
C LEU A 32 1.70 13.05 -2.48
N ILE A 33 0.59 12.32 -2.56
CA ILE A 33 -0.26 11.99 -1.42
C ILE A 33 0.46 11.02 -0.47
N ASP A 34 1.17 10.02 -1.00
CA ASP A 34 1.94 9.08 -0.21
C ASP A 34 3.06 9.78 0.57
N ASN A 35 3.82 10.63 -0.11
CA ASN A 35 4.86 11.44 0.53
C ASN A 35 4.26 12.38 1.60
N ALA A 36 3.13 13.05 1.32
CA ALA A 36 2.46 13.91 2.29
C ALA A 36 1.98 13.11 3.51
N THR A 37 1.42 11.92 3.30
CA THR A 37 0.98 11.02 4.37
C THR A 37 2.16 10.56 5.21
N GLU A 38 3.28 10.17 4.60
CA GLU A 38 4.48 9.80 5.36
C GLU A 38 4.98 10.95 6.24
N LEU A 39 4.91 12.20 5.77
CA LEU A 39 5.29 13.37 6.56
C LEU A 39 4.35 13.58 7.75
N VAL A 40 3.03 13.39 7.58
CA VAL A 40 2.05 13.44 8.68
C VAL A 40 2.37 12.38 9.73
N LEU A 41 2.51 11.12 9.30
CA LEU A 41 2.81 10.00 10.19
C LEU A 41 4.16 10.16 10.89
N HIS A 42 5.16 10.69 10.18
CA HIS A 42 6.46 10.99 10.78
C HIS A 42 6.32 12.06 11.86
N ARG A 43 5.56 13.13 11.62
CA ARG A 43 5.37 14.17 12.63
C ARG A 43 4.66 13.63 13.87
N GLN A 44 3.60 12.84 13.71
CA GLN A 44 2.94 12.16 14.84
C GLN A 44 3.91 11.28 15.65
N CYS A 45 4.79 10.55 14.96
CA CYS A 45 5.84 9.77 15.63
C CYS A 45 6.82 10.66 16.41
N ILE A 46 7.19 11.84 15.88
CA ILE A 46 8.03 12.80 16.61
C ILE A 46 7.30 13.37 17.82
N ASP A 47 6.02 13.71 17.70
CA ASP A 47 5.20 14.21 18.80
C ASP A 47 5.12 13.19 19.95
N LEU A 48 4.92 11.90 19.63
CA LEU A 48 4.97 10.81 20.62
C LEU A 48 6.34 10.70 21.31
N LEU A 49 7.44 10.86 20.57
CA LEU A 49 8.78 10.86 21.13
C LEU A 49 9.03 12.06 22.04
N GLU A 50 8.56 13.24 21.65
CA GLU A 50 8.65 14.47 22.45
C GLU A 50 7.84 14.33 23.75
N MET A 51 6.64 13.76 23.68
CA MET A 51 5.81 13.45 24.86
C MET A 51 6.49 12.44 25.79
N ASP A 52 7.03 11.33 25.27
CA ASP A 52 7.74 10.31 26.06
C ASP A 52 9.00 10.88 26.73
N ASN A 53 9.74 11.73 26.01
CA ASN A 53 10.91 12.45 26.54
C ASN A 53 10.54 13.44 27.65
N TRP A 54 9.47 14.21 27.44
CA TRP A 54 8.98 15.17 28.41
C TRP A 54 8.49 14.45 29.68
N ALA A 55 7.66 13.41 29.55
CA ALA A 55 7.19 12.61 30.68
C ALA A 55 8.35 12.02 31.49
N SER A 56 9.36 11.47 30.79
CA SER A 56 10.59 10.98 31.41
C SER A 56 11.38 12.06 32.16
N SER A 57 11.35 13.31 31.67
CA SER A 57 12.09 14.42 32.25
C SER A 57 11.37 15.02 33.47
N VAL A 58 10.05 15.20 33.38
CA VAL A 58 9.19 15.60 34.51
C VAL A 58 9.33 14.60 35.66
N TRP A 59 9.35 13.30 35.36
CA TRP A 59 9.56 12.27 36.37
C TRP A 59 10.91 12.41 37.10
N LYS A 60 12.02 12.66 36.37
CA LYS A 60 13.34 12.88 36.97
C LYS A 60 13.36 14.10 37.91
N VAL A 61 12.71 15.19 37.52
CA VAL A 61 12.60 16.41 38.33
C VAL A 61 11.80 16.14 39.60
N HIS A 62 10.65 15.47 39.50
CA HIS A 62 9.86 15.07 40.68
C HIS A 62 10.67 14.18 41.64
N GLN A 63 11.48 13.26 41.11
CA GLN A 63 12.34 12.40 41.92
C GLN A 63 13.44 13.17 42.65
N ALA A 64 14.05 14.17 42.00
CA ALA A 64 15.06 15.02 42.63
C ALA A 64 14.45 15.86 43.76
N VAL A 65 13.23 16.37 43.57
CA VAL A 65 12.51 17.16 44.57
C VAL A 65 12.04 16.29 45.75
N SER A 66 11.54 15.08 45.50
CA SER A 66 11.10 14.17 46.58
C SER A 66 12.26 13.63 47.42
N LYS A 67 13.44 13.43 46.83
CA LYS A 67 14.67 13.09 47.58
C LYS A 67 15.22 14.26 48.41
N GLY A 68 14.90 15.50 48.05
CA GLY A 68 15.32 16.71 48.77
C GLY A 68 14.40 17.12 49.92
N ASN A 69 13.13 16.71 49.92
CA ASN A 69 12.15 17.03 50.96
C ASN A 69 11.79 15.76 51.78
N SER A 70 12.45 15.58 52.91
CA SER A 70 12.30 14.43 53.83
C SER A 70 10.96 14.35 54.59
N HIS A 71 9.96 15.18 54.25
CA HIS A 71 8.71 15.28 55.04
C HIS A 71 7.39 14.97 54.31
N HIS A 72 7.36 14.72 52.99
CA HIS A 72 6.11 14.35 52.30
C HIS A 72 6.29 13.10 51.44
N GLN A 73 5.85 11.96 51.99
CA GLN A 73 5.78 10.67 51.33
C GLN A 73 4.53 10.66 50.43
N PHE A 74 4.63 11.25 49.24
CA PHE A 74 3.68 10.97 48.16
C PHE A 74 4.18 9.70 47.45
N GLU A 75 3.59 8.55 47.78
CA GLU A 75 3.83 7.30 47.06
C GLU A 75 3.14 7.37 45.69
N LEU A 76 3.87 7.86 44.68
CA LEU A 76 3.51 7.66 43.28
C LEU A 76 3.61 6.17 42.96
N SER A 77 2.56 5.59 42.38
CA SER A 77 2.50 4.16 42.05
C SER A 77 3.61 3.75 41.08
N ASP A 78 4.04 2.49 41.17
CA ASP A 78 5.17 1.92 40.41
C ASP A 78 4.94 1.94 38.88
N ASP A 79 3.69 2.06 38.44
CA ASP A 79 3.29 2.19 37.02
C ASP A 79 3.80 3.49 36.36
N SER A 80 4.14 4.50 37.16
CA SER A 80 4.70 5.77 36.69
C SER A 80 6.19 5.70 36.26
N LYS A 81 6.87 4.56 36.47
CA LYS A 81 8.27 4.33 36.02
C LYS A 81 8.42 4.09 34.52
N LYS A 82 7.33 3.80 33.80
CA LYS A 82 7.40 3.19 32.49
C LYS A 82 7.35 4.25 31.39
N SER A 83 8.47 4.43 30.69
CA SER A 83 8.48 5.08 29.37
C SER A 83 7.32 4.49 28.54
N MET A 84 6.54 5.37 27.92
CA MET A 84 5.37 4.98 27.13
C MET A 84 5.78 4.14 25.92
N MET A 85 7.03 4.30 25.48
CA MET A 85 7.59 3.60 24.32
C MET A 85 8.80 2.74 24.69
N THR A 86 8.83 1.51 24.19
CA THR A 86 10.02 0.66 24.24
C THR A 86 11.17 1.23 23.39
N LYS A 87 12.42 0.85 23.68
CA LYS A 87 13.59 1.25 22.88
C LYS A 87 13.42 0.92 21.39
N LYS A 88 12.83 -0.25 21.07
CA LYS A 88 12.55 -0.68 19.69
C LYS A 88 11.53 0.25 19.01
N GLN A 89 10.46 0.64 19.71
CA GLN A 89 9.48 1.58 19.20
C GLN A 89 10.09 2.96 18.97
N ARG A 90 10.96 3.44 19.86
CA ARG A 90 11.63 4.74 19.69
C ARG A 90 12.53 4.78 18.46
N VAL A 91 13.30 3.72 18.23
CA VAL A 91 14.13 3.57 17.02
C VAL A 91 13.27 3.52 15.75
N ALA A 92 12.17 2.78 15.78
CA ALA A 92 11.25 2.68 14.64
C ALA A 92 10.55 4.01 14.33
N ALA A 93 10.09 4.74 15.35
CA ALA A 93 9.42 6.04 15.22
C ALA A 93 10.35 7.12 14.65
N ALA A 94 11.61 7.15 15.08
CA ALA A 94 12.62 8.08 14.56
C ALA A 94 13.23 7.65 13.21
N GLY A 95 13.00 6.40 12.79
CA GLY A 95 13.59 5.83 11.59
C GLY A 95 12.95 6.34 10.30
N LYS A 96 13.57 5.98 9.16
CA LYS A 96 13.09 6.32 7.82
C LYS A 96 12.01 5.37 7.28
N SER A 97 11.83 4.19 7.88
CA SER A 97 10.89 3.18 7.38
C SER A 97 9.44 3.54 7.70
N LEU A 98 8.61 3.69 6.67
CA LEU A 98 7.15 3.87 6.82
C LEU A 98 6.53 2.70 7.60
N HIS A 99 6.88 1.45 7.27
CA HIS A 99 6.35 0.26 7.95
C HIS A 99 6.65 0.28 9.46
N GLY A 100 7.86 0.72 9.84
CA GLY A 100 8.22 0.91 11.25
C GLY A 100 7.31 1.90 11.97
N LYS A 101 7.03 3.05 11.33
CA LYS A 101 6.13 4.09 11.86
C LYS A 101 4.68 3.61 11.97
N LEU A 102 4.15 2.98 10.93
CA LEU A 102 2.80 2.40 10.93
C LEU A 102 2.62 1.39 12.07
N LYS A 103 3.64 0.56 12.32
CA LYS A 103 3.62 -0.40 13.42
C LYS A 103 3.57 0.30 14.78
N VAL A 104 4.38 1.34 14.97
CA VAL A 104 4.38 2.11 16.23
C VAL A 104 3.03 2.77 16.45
N LEU A 105 2.53 3.56 15.49
CA LEU A 105 1.26 4.29 15.61
C LEU A 105 0.07 3.34 15.82
N GLY A 106 0.10 2.16 15.19
CA GLY A 106 -0.91 1.12 15.44
C GLY A 106 -0.87 0.52 16.84
N GLN A 107 0.30 0.41 17.46
CA GLN A 107 0.45 -0.08 18.83
C GLN A 107 0.06 0.98 19.87
N MET A 108 0.23 2.26 19.53
CA MET A 108 -0.15 3.40 20.37
C MET A 108 -1.64 3.73 20.28
N GLY A 109 -2.35 3.19 19.27
CA GLY A 109 -3.78 3.40 19.07
C GLY A 109 -4.13 4.56 18.15
N ASP A 110 -3.12 5.25 17.59
CA ASP A 110 -3.31 6.41 16.71
C ASP A 110 -3.80 6.03 15.30
N LEU A 111 -3.52 4.79 14.89
CA LEU A 111 -4.00 4.22 13.63
C LEU A 111 -4.78 2.93 13.88
N SER A 112 -5.98 2.87 13.31
CA SER A 112 -6.76 1.65 13.23
C SER A 112 -6.07 0.59 12.37
N PRO A 113 -6.40 -0.71 12.52
CA PRO A 113 -5.89 -1.75 11.65
C PRO A 113 -6.23 -1.54 10.17
N ALA A 114 -7.40 -0.99 9.87
CA ALA A 114 -7.85 -0.73 8.49
C ALA A 114 -7.01 0.36 7.83
N GLU A 115 -6.77 1.48 8.53
CA GLU A 115 -5.92 2.57 8.03
C GLU A 115 -4.50 2.10 7.75
N ARG A 116 -3.91 1.32 8.67
CA ARG A 116 -2.55 0.79 8.46
C ARG A 116 -2.45 -0.09 7.22
N ARG A 117 -3.45 -0.95 6.99
CA ARG A 117 -3.49 -1.81 5.79
C ARG A 117 -3.68 -0.96 4.54
N PHE A 118 -4.62 -0.01 4.55
CA PHE A 118 -4.87 0.87 3.42
C PHE A 118 -3.62 1.69 3.04
N ILE A 119 -2.96 2.31 4.02
CA ILE A 119 -1.73 3.10 3.80
C ILE A 119 -0.62 2.21 3.23
N SER A 120 -0.44 1.00 3.78
CA SER A 120 0.56 0.04 3.25
C SER A 120 0.27 -0.29 1.79
N VAL A 121 -0.97 -0.64 1.47
CA VAL A 121 -1.37 -1.00 0.11
C VAL A 121 -1.21 0.17 -0.86
N ALA A 122 -1.60 1.38 -0.46
CA ALA A 122 -1.43 2.58 -1.29
C ALA A 122 0.05 2.91 -1.53
N HIS A 123 0.89 2.68 -0.52
CA HIS A 123 2.35 2.82 -0.63
C HIS A 123 2.96 1.75 -1.57
N ASP A 124 2.48 0.51 -1.51
CA ASP A 124 2.91 -0.57 -2.40
C ASP A 124 2.55 -0.26 -3.86
N TYR A 125 1.30 0.19 -4.12
CA TYR A 125 0.91 0.68 -5.45
C TYR A 125 1.79 1.82 -5.94
N ARG A 126 2.11 2.78 -5.07
CA ARG A 126 3.02 3.87 -5.40
C ARG A 126 4.39 3.33 -5.81
N ASN A 127 4.92 2.32 -5.12
CA ASN A 127 6.21 1.70 -5.45
C ASN A 127 6.15 0.90 -6.76
N GLU A 128 5.10 0.14 -7.01
CA GLU A 128 4.89 -0.58 -8.28
C GLU A 128 4.85 0.35 -9.49
N LEU A 129 4.22 1.52 -9.35
CA LEU A 129 4.18 2.54 -10.42
C LEU A 129 5.58 3.05 -10.81
N TYR A 130 6.58 2.98 -9.92
CA TYR A 130 7.96 3.30 -10.26
C TYR A 130 8.67 2.19 -11.04
N HIS A 131 8.20 0.94 -10.94
CA HIS A 131 8.93 -0.23 -11.42
C HIS A 131 8.30 -0.91 -12.65
N VAL A 132 6.96 -0.91 -12.78
CA VAL A 132 6.26 -1.73 -13.80
C VAL A 132 5.44 -0.88 -14.80
N GLY A 133 5.30 0.44 -14.55
CA GLY A 133 5.00 1.46 -15.56
C GLY A 133 3.60 1.47 -16.22
N LEU A 134 2.78 0.40 -16.15
CA LEU A 134 1.50 0.34 -16.89
C LEU A 134 0.36 -0.43 -16.18
N THR A 135 0.55 -0.92 -14.96
CA THR A 135 -0.48 -1.68 -14.24
C THR A 135 -1.38 -0.77 -13.39
N HIS A 136 -2.65 -1.14 -13.23
CA HIS A 136 -3.63 -0.56 -12.29
C HIS A 136 -4.20 0.84 -12.60
N ASP A 137 -4.06 1.35 -13.84
CA ASP A 137 -4.58 2.68 -14.21
C ASP A 137 -6.10 2.85 -13.99
N ASP A 138 -6.84 1.76 -13.99
CA ASP A 138 -8.28 1.70 -13.75
C ASP A 138 -8.67 2.03 -12.29
N ILE A 139 -7.78 1.76 -11.32
CA ILE A 139 -8.02 1.94 -9.89
C ILE A 139 -7.21 3.09 -9.26
N VAL A 140 -6.06 3.47 -9.82
CA VAL A 140 -5.12 4.43 -9.21
C VAL A 140 -5.79 5.75 -8.85
N ARG A 141 -6.67 6.29 -9.71
CA ARG A 141 -7.37 7.56 -9.42
C ARG A 141 -8.27 7.46 -8.18
N ALA A 142 -9.00 6.35 -8.05
CA ALA A 142 -9.88 6.14 -6.90
C ALA A 142 -9.06 5.94 -5.62
N ILE A 143 -7.96 5.18 -5.69
CA ILE A 143 -7.04 4.99 -4.57
C ILE A 143 -6.47 6.34 -4.11
N ALA A 144 -5.92 7.12 -5.04
CA ALA A 144 -5.36 8.44 -4.76
C ALA A 144 -6.40 9.36 -4.11
N GLY A 145 -7.61 9.44 -4.65
CA GLY A 145 -8.68 10.27 -4.09
C GLY A 145 -9.06 9.90 -2.65
N HIS A 146 -9.18 8.61 -2.34
CA HIS A 146 -9.48 8.16 -0.97
C HIS A 146 -8.28 8.28 -0.03
N TYR A 147 -7.06 8.07 -0.53
CA TYR A 147 -5.84 8.27 0.25
C TYR A 147 -5.61 9.75 0.59
N TYR A 148 -5.98 10.66 -0.32
CA TYR A 148 -6.01 12.09 -0.07
C TYR A 148 -6.90 12.45 1.13
N LEU A 149 -8.13 11.91 1.13
CA LEU A 149 -9.09 12.15 2.20
C LEU A 149 -8.60 11.60 3.54
N LEU A 150 -8.04 10.38 3.54
CA LEU A 150 -7.40 9.80 4.72
C LEU A 150 -6.23 10.67 5.20
N CYS A 151 -5.36 11.14 4.31
CA CYS A 151 -4.28 12.04 4.68
C CYS A 151 -4.80 13.32 5.35
N CYS A 152 -5.91 13.89 4.86
CA CYS A 152 -6.56 15.04 5.50
C CYS A 152 -7.09 14.72 6.89
N GLU A 153 -7.65 13.52 7.11
CA GLU A 153 -8.10 13.08 8.43
C GLU A 153 -6.94 12.87 9.41
N LEU A 154 -5.87 12.20 8.95
CA LEU A 154 -4.66 12.01 9.75
C LEU A 154 -4.02 13.36 10.10
N PHE A 155 -4.05 14.31 9.17
CA PHE A 155 -3.56 15.67 9.40
C PHE A 155 -4.35 16.40 10.50
N VAL A 156 -5.67 16.19 10.59
CA VAL A 156 -6.48 16.73 11.70
C VAL A 156 -6.07 16.13 13.05
N ARG A 157 -5.81 14.81 13.08
CA ARG A 157 -5.39 14.09 14.30
C ARG A 157 -3.97 14.42 14.75
N MET A 158 -3.18 15.09 13.92
CA MET A 158 -1.86 15.58 14.30
C MET A 158 -2.03 16.69 15.34
N GLU A 159 -1.81 16.37 16.62
CA GLU A 159 -1.87 17.36 17.68
C GLU A 159 -0.79 18.44 17.46
N ASN A 160 -1.19 19.71 17.55
CA ASN A 160 -0.23 20.78 17.78
C ASN A 160 0.25 20.66 19.22
N VAL A 161 1.21 19.78 19.52
CA VAL A 161 1.78 19.61 20.86
C VAL A 161 2.53 20.89 21.25
N GLY A 162 1.75 21.83 21.77
CA GLY A 162 2.07 23.25 21.91
C GLY A 162 2.88 23.59 23.16
N LEU A 163 4.04 22.97 23.35
CA LEU A 163 5.02 23.43 24.34
C LEU A 163 6.37 23.84 23.72
N TRP A 164 6.71 23.29 22.55
CA TRP A 164 7.92 23.62 21.81
C TRP A 164 7.54 24.13 20.43
N GLY A 165 6.85 25.27 20.46
CA GLY A 165 6.15 25.87 19.33
C GLY A 165 6.93 25.84 18.01
N PRO A 166 6.20 25.97 16.89
CA PRO A 166 6.75 25.78 15.56
C PRO A 166 8.03 26.57 15.35
N THR A 167 9.12 25.88 14.96
CA THR A 167 10.32 26.53 14.42
C THR A 167 9.93 27.18 13.10
N ILE A 168 9.47 28.42 13.19
CA ILE A 168 9.33 29.38 12.11
C ILE A 168 10.02 30.62 12.62
N THR A 169 10.93 31.13 11.80
CA THR A 169 11.38 32.50 11.98
C THR A 169 10.45 33.39 11.18
N SER A 170 10.25 34.64 11.59
CA SER A 170 9.44 35.66 10.90
C SER A 170 9.87 35.96 9.45
N ASP A 171 10.86 35.24 8.95
CA ASP A 171 11.54 35.41 7.66
C ASP A 171 11.13 34.35 6.63
N ASP A 172 10.44 33.27 7.03
CA ASP A 172 9.86 32.32 6.08
C ASP A 172 8.73 32.99 5.28
N ARG A 173 8.82 32.95 3.94
CA ARG A 173 7.79 33.47 3.02
C ARG A 173 6.96 32.32 2.45
N TYR A 174 5.63 32.47 2.46
CA TYR A 174 4.76 31.50 1.81
C TYR A 174 4.92 31.51 0.29
N THR A 175 4.88 30.33 -0.32
CA THR A 175 4.60 30.18 -1.74
C THR A 175 3.18 30.66 -2.05
N GLU A 176 2.88 30.97 -3.31
CA GLU A 176 1.51 31.36 -3.71
C GLU A 176 0.48 30.26 -3.40
N VAL A 177 0.90 28.99 -3.45
CA VAL A 177 0.05 27.85 -3.07
C VAL A 177 -0.32 27.95 -1.59
N ALA A 178 0.68 28.08 -0.72
CA ALA A 178 0.48 28.10 0.72
C ALA A 178 -0.37 29.27 1.20
N LYS A 179 -0.29 30.43 0.54
CA LYS A 179 -1.11 31.61 0.86
C LYS A 179 -2.62 31.35 0.70
N ARG A 180 -3.04 30.43 -0.17
CA ARG A 180 -4.46 30.07 -0.34
C ARG A 180 -5.04 29.36 0.90
N TYR A 181 -4.18 28.65 1.62
CA TYR A 181 -4.60 27.76 2.70
C TYR A 181 -4.29 28.31 4.09
N LEU A 182 -3.09 28.89 4.26
CA LEU A 182 -2.53 29.25 5.55
C LEU A 182 -2.74 30.73 5.88
N PRO A 183 -2.98 31.07 7.16
CA PRO A 183 -3.14 32.44 7.60
C PRO A 183 -1.85 33.23 7.41
N HIS A 184 -1.94 34.37 6.74
CA HIS A 184 -0.79 35.23 6.48
C HIS A 184 -1.13 36.70 6.64
N ARG A 185 -0.11 37.52 6.96
CA ARG A 185 -0.18 38.98 6.92
C ARG A 185 0.96 39.49 6.04
N ASP A 186 0.63 40.24 4.99
CA ASP A 186 1.60 40.76 4.01
C ASP A 186 2.52 39.67 3.41
N GLY A 187 1.97 38.46 3.22
CA GLY A 187 2.70 37.29 2.71
C GLY A 187 3.61 36.57 3.72
N ARG A 188 3.64 37.02 4.99
CA ARG A 188 4.39 36.38 6.08
C ARG A 188 3.52 35.43 6.90
N VAL A 189 4.17 34.39 7.44
CA VAL A 189 3.55 33.36 8.28
C VAL A 189 3.02 33.95 9.59
N LEU A 190 1.78 33.60 9.95
CA LEU A 190 1.27 33.77 11.30
C LEU A 190 1.45 32.45 12.06
N PRO A 191 2.43 32.34 12.98
CA PRO A 191 2.75 31.08 13.66
C PRO A 191 1.66 30.61 14.64
N PHE A 192 0.73 31.50 14.99
CA PHE A 192 -0.42 31.23 15.84
C PHE A 192 -1.70 31.25 15.02
N GLY A 193 -2.62 30.31 15.27
CA GLY A 193 -3.96 30.30 14.68
C GLY A 193 -4.19 29.34 13.52
N ILE A 194 -3.26 28.42 13.22
CA ILE A 194 -3.55 27.32 12.29
C ILE A 194 -4.44 26.30 13.00
N LYS A 195 -5.67 26.17 12.53
CA LYS A 195 -6.59 25.11 12.94
C LYS A 195 -6.54 24.01 11.89
N ASN A 196 -6.08 22.83 12.27
CA ASN A 196 -5.87 21.72 11.34
C ASN A 196 -7.19 21.30 10.67
N GLU A 197 -8.32 21.44 11.38
CA GLU A 197 -9.67 21.17 10.89
C GLU A 197 -10.06 22.10 9.73
N GLU A 198 -9.86 23.42 9.91
CA GLU A 198 -10.19 24.41 8.87
C GLU A 198 -9.29 24.22 7.63
N LEU A 199 -8.02 23.92 7.86
CA LEU A 199 -7.05 23.66 6.79
C LEU A 199 -7.38 22.38 6.03
N ALA A 200 -7.63 21.27 6.74
CA ALA A 200 -8.06 20.02 6.13
C ALA A 200 -9.37 20.18 5.36
N GLN A 201 -10.31 20.99 5.87
CA GLN A 201 -11.54 21.27 5.15
C GLN A 201 -11.29 22.01 3.83
N LYS A 202 -10.41 23.02 3.81
CA LYS A 202 -10.02 23.70 2.56
C LYS A 202 -9.38 22.74 1.56
N LEU A 203 -8.50 21.85 2.02
CA LEU A 203 -7.86 20.82 1.19
C LEU A 203 -8.89 19.83 0.63
N ARG A 204 -9.82 19.35 1.46
CA ARG A 204 -10.94 18.51 0.99
C ARG A 204 -11.77 19.20 -0.10
N CYS A 205 -12.05 20.49 0.04
CA CYS A 205 -12.75 21.27 -0.98
C CYS A 205 -11.91 21.51 -2.26
N ALA A 206 -10.59 21.33 -2.21
CA ALA A 206 -9.73 21.45 -3.39
C ALA A 206 -9.68 20.15 -4.20
N LEU A 207 -10.02 19.01 -3.60
CA LEU A 207 -10.13 17.73 -4.30
C LEU A 207 -11.22 17.86 -5.39
N PRO A 208 -10.94 17.46 -6.65
CA PRO A 208 -11.89 17.62 -7.74
C PRO A 208 -13.16 16.80 -7.51
N ASP A 209 -14.29 17.33 -7.96
CA ASP A 209 -15.53 16.56 -8.05
C ASP A 209 -15.34 15.35 -8.98
N GLY A 210 -16.09 14.28 -8.73
CA GLY A 210 -16.06 13.10 -9.60
C GLY A 210 -14.92 12.11 -9.32
N ILE A 211 -14.24 12.19 -8.17
CA ILE A 211 -13.47 11.05 -7.67
C ILE A 211 -14.39 9.83 -7.59
N ARG A 212 -14.03 8.77 -8.32
CA ARG A 212 -14.84 7.56 -8.38
C ARG A 212 -14.93 6.93 -6.99
N ASN A 213 -16.07 6.33 -6.70
CA ASN A 213 -16.23 5.53 -5.49
C ASN A 213 -15.23 4.36 -5.52
N LEU A 214 -14.42 4.22 -4.47
CA LEU A 214 -13.36 3.21 -4.43
C LEU A 214 -13.94 1.80 -4.50
N ALA A 215 -14.96 1.49 -3.70
CA ALA A 215 -15.59 0.17 -3.67
C ALA A 215 -16.10 -0.25 -5.06
N THR A 216 -16.86 0.62 -5.73
CA THR A 216 -17.38 0.35 -7.09
C THR A 216 -16.25 0.21 -8.12
N THR A 217 -15.20 1.02 -8.01
CA THR A 217 -14.05 0.97 -8.92
C THR A 217 -13.27 -0.34 -8.75
N LEU A 218 -13.01 -0.75 -7.50
CA LEU A 218 -12.34 -2.00 -7.17
C LEU A 218 -13.17 -3.23 -7.58
N GLU A 219 -14.50 -3.20 -7.43
CA GLU A 219 -15.38 -4.25 -7.96
C GLU A 219 -15.23 -4.37 -9.48
N GLY A 220 -15.28 -3.26 -10.20
CA GLY A 220 -15.11 -3.23 -11.66
C GLY A 220 -13.77 -3.84 -12.08
N SER A 221 -12.69 -3.42 -11.42
CA SER A 221 -11.33 -3.95 -11.64
C SER A 221 -11.25 -5.45 -11.35
N ALA A 222 -11.79 -5.91 -10.21
CA ALA A 222 -11.81 -7.31 -9.84
C ALA A 222 -12.57 -8.18 -10.86
N ARG A 223 -13.72 -7.69 -11.37
CA ARG A 223 -14.48 -8.39 -12.41
C ARG A 223 -13.73 -8.46 -13.72
N ALA A 224 -13.05 -7.37 -14.12
CA ALA A 224 -12.22 -7.36 -15.31
C ALA A 224 -11.06 -8.36 -15.19
N ALA A 225 -10.39 -8.41 -14.03
CA ALA A 225 -9.33 -9.37 -13.76
C ALA A 225 -9.83 -10.83 -13.80
N ILE A 226 -10.97 -11.13 -13.16
CA ILE A 226 -11.58 -12.47 -13.21
C ILE A 226 -11.90 -12.85 -14.67
N LYS A 227 -12.42 -11.91 -15.46
CA LYS A 227 -12.70 -12.15 -16.87
C LYS A 227 -11.42 -12.45 -17.66
N ALA A 228 -10.38 -11.63 -17.52
CA ALA A 228 -9.11 -11.82 -18.23
C ALA A 228 -8.47 -13.18 -17.88
N LEU A 229 -8.46 -13.54 -16.60
CA LEU A 229 -8.00 -14.85 -16.13
C LEU A 229 -8.78 -16.00 -16.79
N MET A 230 -10.10 -15.86 -16.90
CA MET A 230 -10.94 -16.85 -17.57
C MET A 230 -10.73 -16.89 -19.07
N ASP A 231 -10.53 -15.75 -19.73
CA ASP A 231 -10.23 -15.68 -21.16
C ASP A 231 -8.92 -16.46 -21.46
N ASN A 232 -7.88 -16.31 -20.63
CA ASN A 232 -6.64 -17.09 -20.73
C ASN A 232 -6.89 -18.60 -20.55
N PHE A 233 -7.72 -18.97 -19.58
CA PHE A 233 -8.03 -20.39 -19.35
C PHE A 233 -8.86 -20.99 -20.49
N ASP A 234 -9.82 -20.25 -21.01
CA ASP A 234 -10.63 -20.68 -22.15
C ASP A 234 -9.78 -20.84 -23.41
N PHE A 235 -8.81 -19.95 -23.66
CA PHE A 235 -7.81 -20.10 -24.72
C PHE A 235 -7.00 -21.39 -24.57
N LEU A 236 -6.50 -21.68 -23.37
CA LEU A 236 -5.78 -22.92 -23.08
C LEU A 236 -6.63 -24.17 -23.34
N ILE A 237 -7.95 -24.12 -23.09
CA ILE A 237 -8.85 -25.24 -23.37
C ILE A 237 -9.12 -25.37 -24.87
N GLN A 238 -9.32 -24.27 -25.59
CA GLN A 238 -9.73 -24.28 -26.99
C GLN A 238 -8.57 -24.62 -27.93
N ASP A 239 -7.39 -24.08 -27.67
CA ASP A 239 -6.26 -24.09 -28.59
C ASP A 239 -5.15 -25.08 -28.19
N ASN A 240 -5.35 -25.89 -27.14
CA ASN A 240 -4.34 -26.88 -26.78
C ASN A 240 -4.21 -27.98 -27.86
N PRO A 241 -2.97 -28.34 -28.24
CA PRO A 241 -2.73 -29.29 -29.33
C PRO A 241 -3.06 -30.74 -28.97
N PHE A 242 -3.30 -31.02 -27.69
CA PHE A 242 -3.49 -32.38 -27.18
C PHE A 242 -4.96 -32.78 -27.05
N GLY A 243 -5.89 -31.87 -27.32
CA GLY A 243 -7.33 -32.10 -27.13
C GLY A 243 -7.70 -32.44 -25.68
N ALA A 244 -6.90 -31.95 -24.72
CA ALA A 244 -7.14 -32.14 -23.29
C ALA A 244 -8.44 -31.44 -22.89
N ASP A 245 -9.23 -32.11 -22.05
CA ASP A 245 -10.41 -31.49 -21.46
C ASP A 245 -10.04 -30.44 -20.41
N LYS A 246 -11.05 -29.70 -19.95
CA LYS A 246 -10.90 -28.62 -18.98
C LYS A 246 -10.20 -29.04 -17.69
N ASP A 247 -10.53 -30.22 -17.16
CA ASP A 247 -10.00 -30.67 -15.87
C ASP A 247 -8.52 -31.07 -16.03
N LYS A 248 -8.18 -31.69 -17.16
CA LYS A 248 -6.78 -32.01 -17.48
C LYS A 248 -5.95 -30.77 -17.77
N VAL A 249 -6.47 -29.78 -18.50
CA VAL A 249 -5.77 -28.50 -18.70
C VAL A 249 -5.50 -27.83 -17.35
N LEU A 250 -6.50 -27.76 -16.46
CA LEU A 250 -6.32 -27.19 -15.13
C LEU A 250 -5.26 -27.93 -14.29
N GLU A 251 -5.19 -29.25 -14.39
CA GLU A 251 -4.13 -30.04 -13.75
C GLU A 251 -2.75 -29.67 -14.30
N LEU A 252 -2.61 -29.65 -15.63
CA LEU A 252 -1.32 -29.43 -16.30
C LEU A 252 -0.74 -28.05 -16.02
N VAL A 253 -1.57 -26.99 -16.07
CA VAL A 253 -1.09 -25.62 -15.83
C VAL A 253 -0.67 -25.39 -14.38
N GLN A 254 -1.35 -26.04 -13.42
CA GLN A 254 -0.95 -26.00 -12.01
C GLN A 254 0.37 -26.75 -11.80
N TRP A 255 0.49 -27.94 -12.39
CA TRP A 255 1.72 -28.72 -12.33
C TRP A 255 2.90 -27.93 -12.93
N GLN A 256 2.69 -27.29 -14.08
CA GLN A 256 3.73 -26.50 -14.76
C GLN A 256 4.20 -25.34 -13.89
N ARG A 257 3.27 -24.59 -13.31
CA ARG A 257 3.58 -23.48 -12.40
C ARG A 257 4.33 -23.95 -11.15
N ASP A 258 3.91 -25.05 -10.55
CA ASP A 258 4.57 -25.61 -9.36
C ASP A 258 5.95 -26.19 -9.68
N LEU A 259 6.14 -26.75 -10.88
CA LEU A 259 7.43 -27.21 -11.36
C LEU A 259 8.39 -26.03 -11.56
N THR A 260 7.94 -24.95 -12.20
CA THR A 260 8.76 -23.74 -12.37
C THR A 260 9.21 -23.19 -11.01
N GLU A 261 8.30 -23.08 -10.04
CA GLU A 261 8.66 -22.64 -8.68
C GLU A 261 9.65 -23.61 -8.00
N ALA A 262 9.49 -24.93 -8.19
CA ALA A 262 10.43 -25.92 -7.65
C ALA A 262 11.84 -25.80 -8.28
N GLN A 263 11.91 -25.55 -9.59
CA GLN A 263 13.17 -25.32 -10.29
C GLN A 263 13.90 -24.07 -9.78
N GLU A 264 13.17 -22.96 -9.63
CA GLU A 264 13.71 -21.71 -9.10
C GLU A 264 14.26 -21.89 -7.68
N ASN A 265 13.53 -22.60 -6.82
CA ASN A 265 13.95 -22.88 -5.44
C ASN A 265 15.20 -23.77 -5.36
N GLU A 266 15.39 -24.69 -6.32
CA GLU A 266 16.61 -25.49 -6.43
C GLU A 266 17.75 -24.79 -7.20
N GLY A 267 17.52 -23.57 -7.70
CA GLY A 267 18.50 -22.84 -8.51
C GLY A 267 18.80 -23.52 -9.85
N VAL A 268 17.82 -24.25 -10.39
CA VAL A 268 17.92 -24.90 -11.69
C VAL A 268 17.57 -23.86 -12.77
N ASP A 269 18.61 -23.23 -13.29
CA ASP A 269 18.54 -22.32 -14.45
C ASP A 269 19.42 -22.89 -15.58
N GLY A 270 18.99 -22.73 -16.82
CA GLY A 270 19.71 -23.29 -17.95
C GLY A 270 18.91 -23.35 -19.24
N SER A 271 19.61 -23.67 -20.32
CA SER A 271 19.02 -23.88 -21.63
C SER A 271 18.64 -25.35 -21.81
N TRP A 272 17.58 -25.63 -22.57
CA TRP A 272 17.23 -26.98 -23.04
C TRP A 272 18.37 -27.67 -23.83
N LEU A 273 19.41 -26.93 -24.22
CA LEU A 273 20.60 -27.43 -24.88
C LEU A 273 21.72 -27.84 -23.90
N ASP A 274 21.57 -27.56 -22.61
CA ASP A 274 22.53 -27.94 -21.57
C ASP A 274 22.23 -29.38 -21.06
N PRO A 275 23.16 -30.34 -21.22
CA PRO A 275 22.99 -31.70 -20.73
C PRO A 275 22.74 -31.78 -19.22
N ASP A 276 23.34 -30.89 -18.42
CA ASP A 276 23.23 -30.88 -16.96
C ASP A 276 21.88 -30.29 -16.50
N TYR A 277 21.29 -29.42 -17.32
CA TYR A 277 19.95 -28.88 -17.12
C TYR A 277 18.90 -29.99 -17.18
N TRP A 278 18.95 -30.87 -18.19
CA TRP A 278 17.96 -31.93 -18.35
C TRP A 278 17.98 -32.94 -17.19
N ALA A 279 19.16 -33.32 -16.71
CA ALA A 279 19.30 -34.19 -15.55
C ALA A 279 18.72 -33.53 -14.28
N SER A 280 18.94 -32.23 -14.11
CA SER A 280 18.39 -31.46 -12.99
C SER A 280 16.88 -31.29 -13.09
N TYR A 281 16.36 -30.98 -14.28
CA TYR A 281 14.93 -30.90 -14.57
C TYR A 281 14.21 -32.20 -14.20
N ILE A 282 14.69 -33.35 -14.69
CA ILE A 282 14.08 -34.66 -14.40
C ILE A 282 14.06 -34.93 -12.90
N ARG A 283 15.15 -34.61 -12.19
CA ARG A 283 15.24 -34.81 -10.75
C ARG A 283 14.19 -33.98 -10.00
N VAL A 284 14.07 -32.70 -10.33
CA VAL A 284 13.09 -31.79 -9.72
C VAL A 284 11.67 -32.28 -10.01
N ALA A 285 11.38 -32.60 -11.27
CA ALA A 285 10.07 -33.08 -11.69
C ALA A 285 9.67 -34.37 -10.96
N ALA A 286 10.56 -35.35 -10.86
CA ALA A 286 10.30 -36.60 -10.15
C ALA A 286 10.08 -36.39 -8.63
N THR A 287 10.82 -35.44 -8.04
CA THR A 287 10.68 -35.09 -6.62
C THR A 287 9.34 -34.41 -6.35
N LEU A 288 8.94 -33.49 -7.23
CA LEU A 288 7.64 -32.83 -7.16
C LEU A 288 6.52 -33.86 -7.34
N GLU A 289 6.56 -34.66 -8.41
CA GLU A 289 5.53 -35.65 -8.75
C GLU A 289 5.24 -36.63 -7.61
N ALA A 290 6.26 -37.04 -6.85
CA ALA A 290 6.10 -37.94 -5.70
C ALA A 290 5.23 -37.37 -4.56
N THR A 291 5.11 -36.04 -4.47
CA THR A 291 4.40 -35.36 -3.38
C THR A 291 3.30 -34.41 -3.85
N TRP A 292 3.21 -34.18 -5.17
CA TRP A 292 2.35 -33.17 -5.76
C TRP A 292 0.87 -33.50 -5.57
N LYS A 293 0.10 -32.45 -5.28
CA LYS A 293 -1.35 -32.52 -5.13
C LYS A 293 -1.97 -31.31 -5.79
N HIS A 294 -3.11 -31.53 -6.43
CA HIS A 294 -3.86 -30.46 -7.06
C HIS A 294 -4.26 -29.45 -6.00
N LYS A 295 -3.83 -28.20 -6.17
CA LYS A 295 -4.28 -27.10 -5.29
C LYS A 295 -5.74 -26.77 -5.55
N HIS A 296 -6.14 -26.77 -6.82
CA HIS A 296 -7.51 -26.56 -7.27
C HIS A 296 -7.97 -27.72 -8.15
N THR A 297 -9.11 -28.32 -7.79
CA THR A 297 -9.81 -29.28 -8.65
C THR A 297 -10.78 -28.60 -9.62
N ALA A 298 -11.11 -27.33 -9.37
CA ALA A 298 -11.93 -26.49 -10.24
C ALA A 298 -11.58 -25.01 -10.03
N VAL A 299 -11.72 -24.20 -11.08
CA VAL A 299 -11.56 -22.74 -11.01
C VAL A 299 -12.71 -22.15 -10.17
N PRO A 300 -12.43 -21.47 -9.03
CA PRO A 300 -13.46 -21.03 -8.10
C PRO A 300 -14.15 -19.72 -8.53
N ILE A 301 -14.54 -19.60 -9.80
CA ILE A 301 -15.08 -18.38 -10.42
C ILE A 301 -16.31 -17.83 -9.68
N GLN A 302 -17.25 -18.68 -9.27
CA GLN A 302 -18.47 -18.26 -8.56
C GLN A 302 -18.16 -17.72 -7.16
N ARG A 303 -17.08 -18.18 -6.52
CA ARG A 303 -16.61 -17.63 -5.25
C ARG A 303 -15.97 -16.27 -5.49
N TRP A 304 -15.10 -16.14 -6.50
CA TRP A 304 -14.46 -14.87 -6.84
C TRP A 304 -15.45 -13.78 -7.24
N MET A 305 -16.44 -14.11 -8.07
CA MET A 305 -17.49 -13.15 -8.46
C MET A 305 -18.30 -12.64 -7.27
N ARG A 306 -18.66 -13.53 -6.33
CA ARG A 306 -19.33 -13.11 -5.07
C ARG A 306 -18.45 -12.20 -4.23
N ARG A 307 -17.15 -12.47 -4.17
CA ARG A 307 -16.19 -11.62 -3.44
C ARG A 307 -16.01 -10.26 -4.12
N ALA A 308 -15.97 -10.21 -5.46
CA ALA A 308 -15.93 -8.95 -6.20
C ALA A 308 -17.19 -8.09 -5.94
N ILE A 309 -18.38 -8.70 -5.90
CA ILE A 309 -19.62 -8.02 -5.49
C ILE A 309 -19.51 -7.49 -4.05
N ALA A 310 -18.98 -8.29 -3.13
CA ALA A 310 -18.82 -7.88 -1.74
C ALA A 310 -17.86 -6.68 -1.59
N VAL A 311 -16.83 -6.57 -2.44
CA VAL A 311 -15.97 -5.38 -2.53
C VAL A 311 -16.81 -4.14 -2.85
N GLY A 312 -17.67 -4.20 -3.87
CA GLY A 312 -18.51 -3.06 -4.28
C GLY A 312 -19.62 -2.70 -3.32
N GLN A 313 -20.06 -3.65 -2.49
CA GLN A 313 -21.08 -3.45 -1.45
C GLN A 313 -20.51 -2.91 -0.13
N ALA A 314 -19.18 -2.86 0.02
CA ALA A 314 -18.56 -2.34 1.23
C ALA A 314 -18.81 -0.83 1.36
N SER A 315 -19.39 -0.40 2.48
CA SER A 315 -19.65 1.01 2.77
C SER A 315 -18.40 1.79 3.14
N ASP A 316 -17.44 1.13 3.79
CA ASP A 316 -16.14 1.70 4.14
C ASP A 316 -15.11 1.42 3.02
N PRO A 317 -14.53 2.48 2.40
CA PRO A 317 -13.49 2.34 1.38
C PRO A 317 -12.27 1.54 1.83
N LEU A 318 -11.89 1.61 3.11
CA LEU A 318 -10.73 0.91 3.64
C LEU A 318 -10.99 -0.60 3.71
N ILE A 319 -12.22 -0.98 4.08
CA ILE A 319 -12.67 -2.39 4.06
C ILE A 319 -12.76 -2.88 2.61
N ALA A 320 -13.28 -2.07 1.68
CA ALA A 320 -13.34 -2.42 0.26
C ALA A 320 -11.95 -2.78 -0.29
N MET A 321 -10.94 -1.97 0.04
CA MET A 321 -9.55 -2.23 -0.33
C MET A 321 -9.01 -3.54 0.26
N ASP A 322 -9.27 -3.81 1.54
CA ASP A 322 -8.84 -5.04 2.22
C ASP A 322 -9.44 -6.30 1.56
N LEU A 323 -10.75 -6.25 1.26
CA LEU A 323 -11.46 -7.32 0.55
C LEU A 323 -10.90 -7.52 -0.87
N TYR A 324 -10.60 -6.43 -1.57
CA TYR A 324 -10.03 -6.46 -2.90
C TYR A 324 -8.63 -7.11 -2.91
N GLN A 325 -7.74 -6.69 -2.00
CA GLN A 325 -6.40 -7.29 -1.89
C GLN A 325 -6.46 -8.76 -1.51
N SER A 326 -7.33 -9.13 -0.58
CA SER A 326 -7.56 -10.52 -0.24
C SER A 326 -8.08 -11.34 -1.43
N LEU A 327 -8.84 -10.73 -2.35
CA LEU A 327 -9.32 -11.41 -3.56
C LEU A 327 -8.18 -11.56 -4.57
N ARG A 328 -7.40 -10.52 -4.83
CA ARG A 328 -6.21 -10.60 -5.70
C ARG A 328 -5.24 -11.70 -5.23
N ASN A 329 -4.95 -11.77 -3.94
CA ASN A 329 -4.07 -12.81 -3.37
C ASN A 329 -4.64 -14.23 -3.49
N ASP A 330 -5.97 -14.40 -3.48
CA ASP A 330 -6.62 -15.71 -3.67
C ASP A 330 -6.65 -16.12 -5.14
N MET A 331 -6.53 -15.17 -6.07
CA MET A 331 -6.48 -15.41 -7.52
C MET A 331 -5.05 -15.60 -8.04
N SER A 332 -4.04 -14.99 -7.41
CA SER A 332 -2.68 -14.86 -7.95
C SER A 332 -2.08 -16.17 -8.44
N TYR A 333 -2.24 -17.26 -7.69
CA TYR A 333 -1.72 -18.58 -8.07
C TYR A 333 -2.26 -19.06 -9.44
N LEU A 334 -3.56 -18.94 -9.69
CA LEU A 334 -4.14 -19.36 -10.96
C LEU A 334 -3.96 -18.30 -12.05
N GLU A 335 -3.88 -17.02 -11.68
CA GLU A 335 -3.54 -15.93 -12.61
C GLU A 335 -2.17 -16.17 -13.24
N GLU A 336 -1.13 -16.36 -12.41
CA GLU A 336 0.24 -16.67 -12.85
C GLU A 336 0.30 -17.96 -13.68
N ALA A 337 -0.36 -19.04 -13.22
CA ALA A 337 -0.35 -20.32 -13.91
C ALA A 337 -0.99 -20.23 -15.31
N PHE A 338 -2.12 -19.53 -15.43
CA PHE A 338 -2.82 -19.38 -16.70
C PHE A 338 -2.12 -18.41 -17.64
N GLU A 339 -1.64 -17.27 -17.14
CA GLU A 339 -0.93 -16.28 -17.96
C GLU A 339 0.36 -16.87 -18.55
N SER A 340 1.20 -17.49 -17.71
CA SER A 340 2.45 -18.11 -18.16
C SER A 340 2.18 -19.21 -19.20
N SER A 341 1.24 -20.11 -18.92
CA SER A 341 0.90 -21.19 -19.84
C SER A 341 0.30 -20.67 -21.15
N ALA A 342 -0.52 -19.61 -21.10
CA ALA A 342 -1.11 -19.02 -22.29
C ALA A 342 -0.05 -18.36 -23.18
N LEU A 343 0.94 -17.68 -22.58
CA LEU A 343 2.08 -17.13 -23.31
C LEU A 343 2.92 -18.23 -23.98
N ASP A 344 3.16 -19.34 -23.27
CA ASP A 344 3.89 -20.49 -23.82
C ASP A 344 3.15 -21.14 -25.00
N LEU A 345 1.83 -21.31 -24.87
CA LEU A 345 0.99 -21.86 -25.93
C LEU A 345 0.94 -20.94 -27.15
N ASP A 346 0.71 -19.63 -26.96
CA ASP A 346 0.69 -18.65 -28.03
C ASP A 346 2.04 -18.61 -28.77
N GLY A 347 3.15 -18.61 -28.03
CA GLY A 347 4.49 -18.69 -28.60
C GLY A 347 4.73 -19.99 -29.39
N TRP A 348 4.17 -21.11 -28.93
CA TRP A 348 4.20 -22.38 -29.69
C TRP A 348 3.36 -22.31 -30.97
N ILE A 349 2.13 -21.81 -30.90
CA ILE A 349 1.24 -21.64 -32.06
C ILE A 349 1.92 -20.76 -33.11
N GLN A 350 2.50 -19.64 -32.71
CA GLN A 350 3.21 -18.74 -33.61
C GLN A 350 4.39 -19.42 -34.31
N ARG A 351 5.16 -20.26 -33.60
CA ARG A 351 6.25 -21.06 -34.21
C ARG A 351 5.72 -22.06 -35.24
N GLU A 352 4.60 -22.73 -34.98
CA GLU A 352 4.00 -23.66 -35.94
C GLU A 352 3.45 -22.93 -37.18
N ILE A 353 2.86 -21.74 -37.01
CA ILE A 353 2.44 -20.87 -38.11
C ILE A 353 3.63 -20.47 -38.97
N ASP A 354 4.76 -20.09 -38.36
CA ASP A 354 5.95 -19.67 -39.09
C ASP A 354 6.57 -20.84 -39.87
N LYS A 355 6.68 -22.03 -39.26
CA LYS A 355 7.09 -23.26 -39.95
C LYS A 355 6.19 -23.57 -41.15
N ALA A 356 4.87 -23.48 -41.00
CA ALA A 356 3.92 -23.70 -42.08
C ALA A 356 4.05 -22.66 -43.22
N ARG A 357 4.56 -21.47 -42.90
CA ARG A 357 4.89 -20.41 -43.88
C ARG A 357 6.29 -20.53 -44.47
N GLY A 358 7.07 -21.55 -44.08
CA GLY A 358 8.44 -21.76 -44.55
C GLY A 358 9.45 -20.74 -44.02
N LYS A 359 9.16 -20.10 -42.89
CA LYS A 359 10.12 -19.32 -42.09
C LYS A 359 10.66 -20.21 -40.99
#